data_AF-F3YU39-F1
#
_entry.id   AF-F3YU39-F1
#
_cell.length_a   1.000
_cell.length_b   1.000
_cell.length_c   1.000
_cell.angle_alpha   90.00
_cell.angle_beta   90.00
_cell.angle_gamma   90.00
#
_symmetry.space_group_name_H-M   'P 1'
#
loop_
_entity.id
_entity.type
_entity.pdbx_description
1 polymer ?
#
loop_
_entity_poly.entity_id
_entity_poly.type
_entity_poly.pdbx_seq_one_letter_code
_entity_poly.pdbx_strand_id
1 'polypeptide(L)'
;MHVAVMTGGLESEDLARRLLKAGHRVLACALDDEALERLAHHGRIERASLESVPAKLSRPRVLWFATTPAREFDAALDKLEGSLAKDDTLVDSGNTFYEDDLCRAKRLERRGAFLLDAGVFKEGYRLSFAVGGDFAAFEFLRPLFESLAFRGGVCHCGGPGAGHFVRSLHERTEHLLRMAYHDARECIEASPYKVDLGFSEFLLFTQRYCKGQPCADLPLEGLAAMAAPSVTSRPD
;
A
#
# COMPACT_ATOMS: atom_id res chain seq x y z
N MET A 1 -5.34 -18.91 1.63
CA MET A 1 -5.71 -18.39 2.98
C MET A 1 -7.15 -17.87 2.97
N HIS A 2 -7.75 -17.65 4.14
CA HIS A 2 -9.04 -16.95 4.29
C HIS A 2 -8.75 -15.55 4.82
N VAL A 3 -9.14 -14.51 4.08
CA VAL A 3 -8.78 -13.11 4.37
C VAL A 3 -10.06 -12.28 4.45
N ALA A 4 -10.19 -11.42 5.46
CA ALA A 4 -11.26 -10.42 5.47
C ALA A 4 -10.79 -9.15 4.75
N VAL A 5 -11.53 -8.71 3.76
CA VAL A 5 -11.36 -7.40 3.12
C VAL A 5 -12.34 -6.44 3.80
N MET A 6 -11.77 -5.45 4.48
CA MET A 6 -12.48 -4.67 5.50
C MET A 6 -13.22 -3.46 4.93
N THR A 7 -12.79 -2.97 3.77
CA THR A 7 -13.28 -1.75 3.14
C THR A 7 -13.99 -1.97 1.81
N GLY A 8 -14.73 -0.93 1.38
CA GLY A 8 -15.43 -0.89 0.12
C GLY A 8 -14.61 -0.20 -0.98
N GLY A 9 -15.26 0.05 -2.13
CA GLY A 9 -14.67 0.80 -3.24
C GLY A 9 -13.83 -0.04 -4.21
N LEU A 10 -13.39 0.62 -5.28
CA LEU A 10 -12.76 -0.04 -6.45
C LEU A 10 -11.43 -0.73 -6.11
N GLU A 11 -10.62 -0.15 -5.24
CA GLU A 11 -9.34 -0.77 -4.84
C GLU A 11 -9.56 -2.03 -4.00
N SER A 12 -10.55 -2.01 -3.10
CA SER A 12 -10.94 -3.19 -2.32
C SER A 12 -11.53 -4.29 -3.20
N GLU A 13 -12.31 -3.92 -4.22
CA GLU A 13 -12.83 -4.85 -5.22
C GLU A 13 -11.68 -5.46 -6.06
N ASP A 14 -10.70 -4.66 -6.51
CA ASP A 14 -9.53 -5.17 -7.24
C ASP A 14 -8.69 -6.10 -6.38
N LEU A 15 -8.45 -5.76 -5.11
CA LEU A 15 -7.76 -6.62 -4.16
C LEU A 15 -8.51 -7.94 -3.97
N ALA A 16 -9.82 -7.89 -3.68
CA ALA A 16 -10.64 -9.08 -3.52
C ALA A 16 -10.61 -9.96 -4.77
N ARG A 17 -10.73 -9.37 -5.96
CA ARG A 17 -10.62 -10.08 -7.24
C ARG A 17 -9.29 -10.81 -7.38
N ARG A 18 -8.17 -10.15 -7.05
CA ARG A 18 -6.82 -10.74 -7.15
C ARG A 18 -6.64 -11.88 -6.15
N LEU A 19 -7.08 -11.69 -4.90
CA LEU A 19 -7.09 -12.72 -3.87
C LEU A 19 -7.86 -13.96 -4.32
N LEU A 20 -9.07 -13.77 -4.86
CA LEU A 20 -9.91 -14.87 -5.36
C LEU A 20 -9.24 -15.62 -6.52
N LYS A 21 -8.70 -14.89 -7.51
CA LYS A 21 -7.98 -15.49 -8.64
C LYS A 21 -6.72 -16.26 -8.21
N ALA A 22 -6.07 -15.82 -7.15
CA ALA A 22 -4.95 -16.52 -6.52
C ALA A 22 -5.39 -17.70 -5.63
N GLY A 23 -6.69 -18.03 -5.58
CA GLY A 23 -7.24 -19.17 -4.84
C GLY A 23 -7.48 -18.92 -3.35
N HIS A 24 -7.41 -17.67 -2.90
CA HIS A 24 -7.76 -17.30 -1.53
C HIS A 24 -9.28 -17.19 -1.37
N ARG A 25 -9.75 -17.34 -0.13
CA ARG A 25 -11.15 -17.10 0.24
C ARG A 25 -11.25 -15.69 0.80
N VAL A 26 -12.32 -14.97 0.47
CA VAL A 26 -12.52 -13.58 0.89
C VAL A 26 -13.79 -13.46 1.74
N LEU A 27 -13.67 -12.86 2.93
CA LEU A 27 -14.82 -12.28 3.65
C LEU A 27 -14.88 -10.79 3.35
N ALA A 28 -15.92 -10.35 2.66
CA ALA A 28 -16.09 -8.95 2.29
C ALA A 28 -16.97 -8.23 3.32
N CYS A 29 -16.42 -7.23 4.00
CA CYS A 29 -17.11 -6.53 5.07
C CYS A 29 -17.91 -5.32 4.60
N ALA A 30 -17.43 -4.63 3.57
CA ALA A 30 -17.97 -3.34 3.13
C ALA A 30 -18.16 -3.22 1.60
N LEU A 31 -18.03 -4.32 0.85
CA LEU A 31 -18.41 -4.35 -0.57
C LEU A 31 -19.94 -4.38 -0.70
N ASP A 32 -20.47 -3.70 -1.71
CA ASP A 32 -21.89 -3.74 -2.07
C ASP A 32 -22.27 -5.06 -2.76
N ASP A 33 -23.58 -5.32 -2.91
CA ASP A 33 -24.07 -6.58 -3.47
C ASP A 33 -23.65 -6.76 -4.94
N GLU A 34 -23.59 -5.67 -5.70
CA GLU A 34 -23.17 -5.69 -7.10
C GLU A 34 -21.70 -6.16 -7.24
N ALA A 35 -20.81 -5.64 -6.40
CA ALA A 35 -19.43 -6.08 -6.33
C ALA A 35 -19.30 -7.55 -5.91
N LEU A 36 -20.10 -8.01 -4.94
CA LEU A 36 -20.08 -9.42 -4.54
C LEU A 36 -20.50 -10.35 -5.68
N GLU A 37 -21.56 -10.00 -6.41
CA GLU A 37 -22.04 -10.75 -7.57
C GLU A 37 -20.96 -10.83 -8.67
N ARG A 38 -20.34 -9.70 -9.01
CA ARG A 38 -19.23 -9.67 -9.98
C ARG A 38 -18.07 -10.56 -9.55
N LEU A 39 -17.71 -10.53 -8.27
CA LEU A 39 -16.56 -11.24 -7.74
C LEU A 39 -16.80 -12.74 -7.51
N ALA A 40 -18.05 -13.18 -7.31
CA ALA A 40 -18.39 -14.57 -7.06
C ALA A 40 -17.90 -15.53 -8.15
N HIS A 41 -17.80 -15.06 -9.40
CA HIS A 41 -17.26 -15.83 -10.51
C HIS A 41 -15.75 -16.12 -10.42
N HIS A 42 -15.01 -15.39 -9.58
CA HIS A 42 -13.57 -15.55 -9.41
C HIS A 42 -13.17 -16.49 -8.27
N GLY A 43 -14.11 -16.86 -7.38
CA GLY A 43 -13.81 -17.76 -6.28
C GLY A 43 -14.80 -17.65 -5.11
N ARG A 44 -14.36 -18.09 -3.94
CA ARG A 44 -15.18 -18.10 -2.72
C ARG A 44 -15.12 -16.75 -2.01
N ILE A 45 -16.16 -15.93 -2.23
CA ILE A 45 -16.39 -14.67 -1.51
C ILE A 45 -17.69 -14.78 -0.70
N GLU A 46 -17.70 -14.22 0.51
CA GLU A 46 -18.86 -14.21 1.40
C GLU A 46 -18.99 -12.84 2.08
N ARG A 47 -20.23 -12.34 2.23
CA ARG A 47 -20.53 -11.13 3.00
C ARG A 47 -20.33 -11.37 4.49
N ALA A 48 -19.71 -10.41 5.17
CA ALA A 48 -19.56 -10.40 6.61
C ALA A 48 -19.86 -8.99 7.17
N SER A 49 -20.26 -8.91 8.44
CA SER A 49 -20.11 -7.66 9.20
C SER A 49 -18.78 -7.68 9.96
N LEU A 50 -18.30 -6.50 10.35
CA LEU A 50 -17.09 -6.33 11.14
C LEU A 50 -17.09 -7.21 12.41
N GLU A 51 -18.22 -7.27 13.10
CA GLU A 51 -18.42 -8.00 14.35
C GLU A 51 -18.47 -9.52 14.12
N SER A 52 -18.85 -9.96 12.92
CA SER A 52 -18.92 -11.38 12.56
C SER A 52 -17.58 -11.97 12.14
N VAL A 53 -16.60 -11.12 11.77
CA VAL A 53 -15.27 -11.53 11.29
C VAL A 53 -14.55 -12.49 12.27
N PRO A 54 -14.47 -12.20 13.58
CA PRO A 54 -13.87 -13.11 14.56
C PRO A 54 -14.40 -14.54 14.55
N ALA A 55 -15.70 -14.71 14.27
CA ALA A 55 -16.34 -16.03 14.28
C ALA A 55 -16.18 -16.77 12.95
N LYS A 56 -16.00 -16.05 11.83
CA LYS A 56 -15.92 -16.63 10.48
C LYS A 56 -14.49 -16.94 10.02
N LEU A 57 -13.48 -16.30 10.61
CA LEU A 57 -12.06 -16.53 10.28
C LEU A 57 -11.37 -17.47 11.28
N SER A 58 -10.65 -18.45 10.74
CA SER A 58 -9.71 -19.27 11.51
C SER A 58 -8.49 -18.44 11.94
N ARG A 59 -7.99 -18.68 13.15
CA ARG A 59 -6.75 -18.05 13.64
C ARG A 59 -5.49 -18.66 13.02
N PRO A 60 -4.39 -17.90 12.88
CA PRO A 60 -4.33 -16.44 13.02
C PRO A 60 -5.13 -15.73 11.92
N ARG A 61 -5.91 -14.70 12.30
CA ARG A 61 -6.84 -14.02 11.39
C ARG A 61 -6.10 -12.95 10.61
N VAL A 62 -6.45 -12.79 9.33
CA VAL A 62 -5.92 -11.72 8.46
C VAL A 62 -7.04 -10.77 8.07
N LEU A 63 -6.90 -9.51 8.48
CA LEU A 63 -7.86 -8.44 8.22
C LEU A 63 -7.17 -7.38 7.36
N TRP A 64 -7.56 -7.25 6.10
CA TRP A 64 -6.93 -6.38 5.12
C TRP A 64 -7.79 -5.14 4.85
N PHE A 65 -7.25 -3.99 5.20
CA PHE A 65 -7.78 -2.66 4.95
C PHE A 65 -7.14 -2.10 3.67
N ALA A 66 -7.94 -1.92 2.62
CA ALA A 66 -7.47 -1.37 1.35
C ALA A 66 -7.98 0.07 1.20
N THR A 67 -7.06 1.02 1.00
CA THR A 67 -7.39 2.44 0.73
C THR A 67 -8.38 3.03 1.75
N THR A 68 -8.16 2.72 3.02
CA THR A 68 -9.05 3.10 4.11
C THR A 68 -8.67 4.47 4.65
N PRO A 69 -9.61 5.44 4.73
CA PRO A 69 -9.35 6.69 5.43
C PRO A 69 -8.95 6.43 6.89
N ALA A 70 -7.97 7.17 7.41
CA ALA A 70 -7.43 6.96 8.75
C ALA A 70 -8.54 6.86 9.83
N ARG A 71 -9.51 7.78 9.80
CA ARG A 71 -10.67 7.78 10.72
C ARG A 71 -11.50 6.49 10.68
N GLU A 72 -11.64 5.88 9.51
CA GLU A 72 -12.43 4.66 9.31
C GLU A 72 -11.65 3.45 9.77
N PHE A 73 -10.33 3.43 9.54
CA PHE A 73 -9.43 2.41 10.09
C PHE A 73 -9.48 2.44 11.62
N ASP A 74 -9.31 3.61 12.23
CA ASP A 74 -9.28 3.76 13.69
C ASP A 74 -10.62 3.38 14.32
N ALA A 75 -11.75 3.77 13.70
CA ALA A 75 -13.08 3.37 14.14
C ALA A 75 -13.33 1.85 14.00
N ALA A 76 -12.79 1.20 12.96
CA ALA A 76 -12.85 -0.25 12.83
C ALA A 76 -11.97 -0.94 13.88
N LEU A 77 -10.79 -0.39 14.15
CA LEU A 77 -9.89 -0.88 15.19
C LEU A 77 -10.52 -0.78 16.58
N ASP A 78 -11.22 0.31 16.90
CA ASP A 78 -11.98 0.49 18.15
C ASP A 78 -12.99 -0.64 18.38
N LYS A 79 -13.72 -1.03 17.33
CA LYS A 79 -14.72 -2.10 17.40
C LYS A 79 -14.08 -3.48 17.48
N LEU A 80 -12.95 -3.69 16.82
CA LEU A 80 -12.28 -4.99 16.74
C LEU A 80 -11.38 -5.30 17.93
N GLU A 81 -10.77 -4.29 18.57
CA GLU A 81 -9.67 -4.46 19.54
C GLU A 81 -10.01 -5.47 20.66
N GLY A 82 -11.27 -5.48 21.15
CA GLY A 82 -11.72 -6.41 22.18
C GLY A 82 -11.84 -7.88 21.72
N SER A 83 -11.90 -8.12 20.42
CA SER A 83 -12.09 -9.44 19.79
C SER A 83 -10.82 -10.00 19.13
N LEU A 84 -9.78 -9.17 18.99
CA LEU A 84 -8.47 -9.58 18.51
C LEU A 84 -7.81 -10.54 19.50
N ALA A 85 -7.03 -11.47 18.97
CA ALA A 85 -6.27 -12.45 19.71
C ALA A 85 -4.83 -12.43 19.24
N LYS A 86 -4.00 -13.14 20.00
CA LYS A 86 -2.61 -13.35 19.67
C LYS A 86 -2.45 -13.84 18.23
N ASP A 87 -1.47 -13.26 17.54
CA ASP A 87 -1.04 -13.56 16.19
C ASP A 87 -2.01 -13.13 15.08
N ASP A 88 -3.15 -12.49 15.40
CA ASP A 88 -3.95 -11.84 14.37
C ASP A 88 -3.18 -10.69 13.72
N THR A 89 -3.33 -10.55 12.41
CA THR A 89 -2.61 -9.53 11.64
C THR A 89 -3.59 -8.66 10.89
N LEU A 90 -3.49 -7.36 11.13
CA LEU A 90 -4.13 -6.32 10.33
C LEU A 90 -3.13 -5.88 9.26
N VAL A 91 -3.58 -5.81 8.01
CA VAL A 91 -2.80 -5.25 6.89
C VAL A 91 -3.46 -3.94 6.51
N ASP A 92 -2.71 -2.84 6.58
CA ASP A 92 -3.12 -1.56 6.01
C ASP A 92 -2.37 -1.37 4.70
N SER A 93 -3.09 -1.35 3.58
CA SER A 93 -2.51 -1.07 2.26
C SER A 93 -3.07 0.23 1.67
N GLY A 94 -3.51 1.15 2.53
CA GLY A 94 -3.99 2.47 2.15
C GLY A 94 -2.87 3.48 1.91
N ASN A 95 -3.28 4.76 1.81
CA ASN A 95 -2.35 5.88 1.79
C ASN A 95 -2.25 6.52 3.18
N THR A 96 -1.84 5.71 4.16
CA THR A 96 -1.73 6.11 5.56
C THR A 96 -0.40 6.83 5.80
N PHE A 97 -0.42 7.84 6.68
CA PHE A 97 0.80 8.50 7.11
C PHE A 97 1.55 7.59 8.11
N TYR A 98 2.82 7.30 7.86
CA TYR A 98 3.59 6.28 8.58
C TYR A 98 3.64 6.45 10.11
N GLU A 99 3.47 7.67 10.63
CA GLU A 99 3.40 7.92 12.09
C GLU A 99 2.11 7.40 12.72
N ASP A 100 1.01 7.35 11.96
CA ASP A 100 -0.24 6.73 12.40
C ASP A 100 -0.04 5.22 12.58
N ASP A 101 0.74 4.58 11.71
CA ASP A 101 1.07 3.15 11.82
C ASP A 101 1.85 2.82 13.10
N LEU A 102 2.78 3.70 13.51
CA LEU A 102 3.51 3.54 14.77
C LEU A 102 2.56 3.54 15.97
N CYS A 103 1.55 4.41 15.95
CA CYS A 103 0.55 4.50 17.01
C CYS A 103 -0.37 3.28 17.03
N ARG A 104 -0.81 2.83 15.84
CA ARG A 104 -1.68 1.66 15.66
C ARG A 104 -0.97 0.35 16.02
N ALA A 105 0.29 0.19 15.65
CA ALA A 105 1.08 -0.99 15.99
C ALA A 105 1.24 -1.14 17.51
N LYS A 106 1.62 -0.07 18.23
CA LYS A 106 1.69 -0.07 19.70
C LYS A 106 0.36 -0.41 20.38
N ARG A 107 -0.76 -0.01 19.77
CA ARG A 107 -2.10 -0.34 20.25
C ARG A 107 -2.39 -1.84 20.11
N LEU A 108 -2.02 -2.44 18.98
CA LEU A 108 -2.23 -3.86 18.69
C LEU A 108 -1.30 -4.79 19.49
N GLU A 109 -0.08 -4.34 19.82
CA GLU A 109 0.87 -5.09 20.65
C GLU A 109 0.27 -5.52 22.00
N ARG A 110 -0.58 -4.68 22.60
CA ARG A 110 -1.26 -5.00 23.88
C ARG A 110 -2.19 -6.22 23.79
N ARG A 111 -2.59 -6.60 22.59
CA ARG A 111 -3.42 -7.79 22.30
C ARG A 111 -2.61 -8.96 21.75
N GLY A 112 -1.30 -8.78 21.56
CA GLY A 112 -0.45 -9.73 20.83
C GLY A 112 -0.81 -9.82 19.34
N ALA A 113 -1.45 -8.80 18.78
CA ALA A 113 -1.79 -8.70 17.37
C ALA A 113 -0.78 -7.79 16.65
N PHE A 114 -0.70 -7.92 15.33
CA PHE A 114 0.27 -7.23 14.49
C PHE A 114 -0.40 -6.28 13.51
N LEU A 115 0.31 -5.19 13.20
CA LEU A 115 0.04 -4.35 12.03
C LEU A 115 1.14 -4.60 11.00
N LEU A 116 0.75 -4.85 9.76
CA LEU A 116 1.62 -4.74 8.60
C LEU A 116 1.15 -3.56 7.75
N ASP A 117 1.97 -2.51 7.68
CA ASP A 117 1.76 -1.39 6.76
C ASP A 117 2.35 -1.74 5.38
N ALA A 118 1.54 -1.69 4.34
CA ALA A 118 1.86 -2.24 3.03
C ALA A 118 1.75 -1.16 1.94
N GLY A 119 2.87 -0.52 1.64
CA GLY A 119 2.99 0.35 0.48
C GLY A 119 2.81 -0.43 -0.82
N VAL A 120 1.70 -0.23 -1.52
CA VAL A 120 1.39 -0.93 -2.78
C VAL A 120 1.91 -0.12 -3.96
N PHE A 121 2.64 -0.70 -4.91
CA PHE A 121 3.02 -0.03 -6.17
C PHE A 121 2.41 -0.77 -7.36
N LYS A 122 1.87 -0.03 -8.32
CA LYS A 122 1.10 -0.58 -9.45
C LYS A 122 1.70 -0.16 -10.78
N GLU A 123 2.10 -1.15 -11.57
CA GLU A 123 2.54 -0.98 -12.95
C GLU A 123 1.62 -1.82 -13.86
N GLY A 124 0.59 -1.17 -14.42
CA GLY A 124 -0.48 -1.87 -15.15
C GLY A 124 -1.20 -2.89 -14.25
N TYR A 125 -1.11 -4.19 -14.61
CA TYR A 125 -1.68 -5.27 -13.79
C TYR A 125 -0.73 -5.76 -12.67
N ARG A 126 0.55 -5.40 -12.71
CA ARG A 126 1.56 -5.89 -11.77
C ARG A 126 1.50 -5.10 -10.47
N LEU A 127 1.57 -5.81 -9.35
CA LEU A 127 1.70 -5.21 -8.01
C LEU A 127 3.08 -5.50 -7.43
N SER A 128 3.56 -4.60 -6.61
CA SER A 128 4.62 -4.86 -5.65
C SER A 128 4.30 -4.22 -4.31
N PHE A 129 4.94 -4.71 -3.25
CA PHE A 129 4.68 -4.31 -1.88
C PHE A 129 5.99 -4.00 -1.14
N ALA A 130 6.04 -2.82 -0.53
CA ALA A 130 6.96 -2.50 0.55
C ALA A 130 6.20 -2.69 1.87
N VAL A 131 6.59 -3.67 2.68
CA VAL A 131 5.84 -4.03 3.89
C VAL A 131 6.67 -3.69 5.13
N GLY A 132 6.13 -2.85 6.00
CA GLY A 132 6.63 -2.60 7.35
C GLY A 132 5.87 -3.41 8.38
N GLY A 133 6.46 -3.59 9.56
CA GLY A 133 5.83 -4.25 10.70
C GLY A 133 6.63 -5.43 11.25
N ASP A 134 5.98 -6.27 12.04
CA ASP A 134 6.63 -7.45 12.64
C ASP A 134 7.11 -8.44 11.57
N PHE A 135 8.36 -8.89 11.71
CA PHE A 135 8.97 -9.77 10.71
C PHE A 135 8.33 -11.17 10.68
N ALA A 136 7.93 -11.73 11.82
CA ALA A 136 7.31 -13.05 11.85
C ALA A 136 5.89 -13.02 11.26
N ALA A 137 5.12 -11.95 11.54
CA ALA A 137 3.85 -11.69 10.88
C ALA A 137 4.04 -11.54 9.37
N PHE A 138 5.03 -10.76 8.92
CA PHE A 138 5.36 -10.65 7.51
C PHE A 138 5.72 -12.00 6.87
N GLU A 139 6.58 -12.82 7.48
CA GLU A 139 6.93 -14.15 6.94
C GLU A 139 5.69 -15.05 6.82
N PHE A 140 4.78 -14.99 7.79
CA PHE A 140 3.53 -15.74 7.73
C PHE A 140 2.63 -15.30 6.56
N LEU A 141 2.57 -13.99 6.28
CA LEU A 141 1.77 -13.42 5.19
C LEU A 141 2.54 -13.32 3.87
N ARG A 142 3.85 -13.61 3.81
CA ARG A 142 4.67 -13.51 2.60
C ARG A 142 4.04 -14.26 1.41
N PRO A 143 3.54 -15.51 1.55
CA PRO A 143 2.89 -16.20 0.42
C PRO A 143 1.62 -15.50 -0.07
N LEU A 144 0.93 -14.75 0.79
CA LEU A 144 -0.25 -13.95 0.42
C LEU A 144 0.17 -12.72 -0.40
N PHE A 145 1.22 -12.01 0.00
CA PHE A 145 1.75 -10.89 -0.79
C PHE A 145 2.34 -11.34 -2.12
N GLU A 146 3.10 -12.44 -2.12
CA GLU A 146 3.72 -13.01 -3.32
C GLU A 146 2.70 -13.54 -4.34
N SER A 147 1.51 -13.98 -3.89
CA SER A 147 0.44 -14.40 -4.81
C SER A 147 -0.22 -13.23 -5.55
N LEU A 148 -0.08 -12.01 -5.01
CA LEU A 148 -0.62 -10.77 -5.58
C LEU A 148 0.42 -9.99 -6.40
N ALA A 149 1.70 -10.13 -6.04
CA ALA A 149 2.81 -9.39 -6.62
C ALA A 149 3.42 -10.11 -7.84
N PHE A 150 4.20 -9.38 -8.64
CA PHE A 150 5.13 -10.02 -9.57
C PHE A 150 6.31 -10.67 -8.81
N ARG A 151 7.01 -11.61 -9.45
CA ARG A 151 8.14 -12.32 -8.82
C ARG A 151 9.22 -11.33 -8.36
N GLY A 152 9.52 -11.37 -7.05
CA GLY A 152 10.49 -10.46 -6.42
C GLY A 152 9.94 -9.07 -6.10
N GLY A 153 8.65 -8.84 -6.30
CA GLY A 153 7.97 -7.57 -6.00
C GLY A 153 7.51 -7.44 -4.54
N VAL A 154 8.06 -8.18 -3.59
CA VAL A 154 7.69 -8.08 -2.17
C VAL A 154 8.95 -7.90 -1.35
N CYS A 155 8.98 -6.88 -0.50
CA CYS A 155 10.10 -6.57 0.37
C CYS A 155 9.59 -6.25 1.79
N HIS A 156 10.25 -6.79 2.82
CA HIS A 156 10.11 -6.31 4.19
C HIS A 156 11.07 -5.15 4.40
N CYS A 157 10.54 -3.99 4.74
CA CYS A 157 11.29 -2.73 4.76
C CYS A 157 11.70 -2.29 6.16
N GLY A 158 11.33 -3.04 7.20
CA GLY A 158 11.64 -2.73 8.59
C GLY A 158 10.45 -2.87 9.51
N GLY A 159 10.53 -2.23 10.68
CA GLY A 159 9.46 -2.22 11.67
C GLY A 159 8.21 -1.43 11.23
N PRO A 160 7.23 -1.25 12.13
CA PRO A 160 5.99 -0.54 11.81
C PRO A 160 6.23 0.84 11.18
N GLY A 161 5.46 1.17 10.15
CA GLY A 161 5.52 2.40 9.37
C GLY A 161 6.55 2.40 8.24
N ALA A 162 7.47 1.43 8.18
CA ALA A 162 8.54 1.43 7.17
C ALA A 162 8.02 1.24 5.73
N GLY A 163 6.98 0.44 5.52
CA GLY A 163 6.35 0.20 4.22
C GLY A 163 5.65 1.44 3.68
N HIS A 164 4.82 2.09 4.49
CA HIS A 164 4.20 3.37 4.11
C HIS A 164 5.22 4.50 3.97
N PHE A 165 6.29 4.51 4.78
CA PHE A 165 7.38 5.47 4.58
C PHE A 165 8.06 5.29 3.21
N VAL A 166 8.37 4.06 2.81
CA VAL A 166 8.92 3.77 1.47
C VAL A 166 7.95 4.19 0.35
N ARG A 167 6.64 3.98 0.54
CA ARG A 167 5.59 4.48 -0.37
C ARG A 167 5.63 6.01 -0.49
N SER A 168 5.73 6.74 0.62
CA SER A 168 5.82 8.20 0.61
C SER A 168 7.08 8.70 -0.11
N LEU A 169 8.22 8.04 0.07
CA LEU A 169 9.46 8.36 -0.65
C LEU A 169 9.32 8.13 -2.16
N HIS A 170 8.65 7.06 -2.57
CA HIS A 170 8.37 6.78 -3.96
C HIS A 170 7.48 7.87 -4.59
N GLU A 171 6.35 8.20 -3.98
CA GLU A 171 5.44 9.25 -4.48
C GLU A 171 6.15 10.61 -4.60
N ARG A 172 6.99 10.95 -3.62
CA ARG A 172 7.85 12.13 -3.69
C ARG A 172 8.83 12.08 -4.86
N THR A 173 9.48 10.94 -5.08
CA THR A 173 10.43 10.75 -6.18
C THR A 173 9.71 10.90 -7.52
N GLU A 174 8.53 10.31 -7.67
CA GLU A 174 7.70 10.47 -8.87
C GLU A 174 7.34 11.94 -9.12
N HIS A 175 6.98 12.68 -8.07
CA HIS A 175 6.67 14.10 -8.18
C HIS A 175 7.89 14.92 -8.65
N LEU A 176 9.05 14.70 -8.03
CA LEU A 176 10.30 15.38 -8.41
C LEU A 176 10.69 15.10 -9.87
N LEU A 177 10.52 13.85 -10.33
CA LEU A 177 10.78 13.49 -11.72
C LEU A 177 9.82 14.18 -12.69
N ARG A 178 8.55 14.32 -12.33
CA ARG A 178 7.56 15.05 -13.13
C ARG A 178 7.85 16.55 -13.19
N MET A 179 8.29 17.15 -12.09
CA MET A 179 8.76 18.53 -12.07
C MET A 179 9.97 18.73 -12.98
N ALA A 180 10.99 17.86 -12.87
CA ALA A 180 12.17 17.93 -13.74
C ALA A 180 11.80 17.81 -15.22
N TYR A 181 10.81 16.98 -15.55
CA TYR A 181 10.30 16.87 -16.93
C TYR A 181 9.52 18.11 -17.36
N HIS A 182 8.74 18.72 -16.47
CA HIS A 182 8.05 19.98 -16.76
C HIS A 182 9.05 21.09 -17.14
N ASP A 183 10.10 21.26 -16.34
CA ASP A 183 11.15 22.24 -16.62
C ASP A 183 11.88 21.93 -17.94
N ALA A 184 12.16 20.66 -18.21
CA ALA A 184 12.75 20.22 -19.47
C ALA A 184 11.83 20.52 -20.67
N ARG A 185 10.51 20.40 -20.51
CA ARG A 185 9.54 20.74 -21.56
C ARG A 185 9.54 22.22 -21.88
N GLU A 186 9.60 23.10 -20.88
CA GLU A 186 9.69 24.55 -21.13
C GLU A 186 10.92 24.89 -21.98
N CYS A 187 12.06 24.24 -21.69
CA CYS A 187 13.28 24.40 -22.47
C CYS A 187 13.13 23.88 -23.91
N ILE A 188 12.46 22.73 -24.10
CA ILE A 188 12.19 22.16 -25.42
C ILE A 188 11.30 23.10 -26.25
N GLU A 189 10.22 23.62 -25.65
CA GLU A 189 9.25 24.50 -26.30
C GLU A 189 9.87 25.86 -26.68
N ALA A 190 10.82 26.36 -25.87
CA ALA A 190 11.58 27.58 -26.18
C ALA A 190 12.73 27.37 -27.18
N SER A 191 13.10 26.12 -27.46
CA SER A 191 14.23 25.80 -28.34
C SER A 191 13.87 25.94 -29.82
N PRO A 192 14.86 26.15 -30.71
CA PRO A 192 14.62 26.13 -32.16
C PRO A 192 14.40 24.71 -32.71
N TYR A 193 14.51 23.68 -31.87
CA TYR A 193 14.45 22.28 -32.29
C TYR A 193 13.02 21.76 -32.23
N LYS A 194 12.60 21.01 -33.25
CA LYS A 194 11.32 20.30 -33.28
C LYS A 194 11.43 18.95 -32.56
N VAL A 195 11.60 19.00 -31.25
CA VAL A 195 11.75 17.80 -30.41
C VAL A 195 10.38 17.38 -29.88
N ASP A 196 10.00 16.13 -30.16
CA ASP A 196 8.86 15.46 -29.52
C ASP A 196 9.42 14.44 -28.52
N LEU A 197 9.53 14.86 -27.25
CA LEU A 197 10.08 14.05 -26.17
C LEU A 197 9.03 13.91 -25.07
N GLY A 198 8.48 12.71 -24.93
CA GLY A 198 7.55 12.34 -23.87
C GLY A 198 8.24 12.10 -22.53
N PHE A 199 7.43 11.96 -21.47
CA PHE A 199 7.92 11.71 -20.12
C PHE A 199 8.68 10.38 -20.01
N SER A 200 8.17 9.33 -20.66
CA SER A 200 8.79 8.00 -20.68
C SER A 200 10.18 8.04 -21.33
N GLU A 201 10.30 8.69 -22.47
CA GLU A 201 11.58 8.85 -23.19
C GLU A 201 12.56 9.70 -22.37
N PHE A 202 12.10 10.78 -21.75
CA PHE A 202 12.89 11.61 -20.85
C PHE A 202 13.48 10.78 -19.68
N LEU A 203 12.67 9.96 -19.02
CA LEU A 203 13.14 9.08 -17.94
C LEU A 203 14.14 8.04 -18.45
N LEU A 204 13.92 7.45 -19.62
CA LEU A 204 14.83 6.46 -20.22
C LEU A 204 16.22 7.05 -20.49
N PHE A 205 16.29 8.26 -21.04
CA PHE A 205 17.57 8.93 -21.28
C PHE A 205 18.27 9.36 -19.97
N THR A 206 17.49 9.77 -18.96
CA THR A 206 18.02 10.17 -17.65
C THR A 206 18.54 8.95 -16.86
N GLN A 207 17.83 7.83 -16.87
CA GLN A 207 18.21 6.61 -16.14
C GLN A 207 19.58 6.07 -16.57
N ARG A 208 19.89 6.14 -17.87
CA ARG A 208 21.15 5.64 -18.42
C ARG A 208 22.35 6.43 -17.91
N TYR A 209 22.18 7.71 -17.61
CA TYR A 209 23.18 8.55 -16.97
C TYR A 209 23.43 8.13 -15.51
N CYS A 210 22.37 7.83 -14.76
CA CYS A 210 22.46 7.46 -13.34
C CYS A 210 23.12 6.09 -13.08
N LYS A 211 23.02 5.13 -14.01
CA LYS A 211 23.54 3.74 -13.81
C LYS A 211 25.06 3.63 -13.62
N GLY A 212 25.83 4.72 -13.78
CA GLY A 212 27.29 4.73 -13.62
C GLY A 212 27.84 5.83 -12.71
N GLN A 213 26.99 6.60 -12.03
CA GLN A 213 27.44 7.71 -11.18
C GLN A 213 27.29 7.36 -9.69
N PRO A 214 28.33 7.56 -8.85
CA PRO A 214 28.17 7.45 -7.41
C PRO A 214 27.21 8.56 -6.93
N CYS A 215 26.14 8.17 -6.24
CA CYS A 215 25.18 9.11 -5.63
C CYS A 215 25.76 9.86 -4.41
N ALA A 216 27.08 9.76 -4.18
CA ALA A 216 27.74 10.12 -2.93
C ALA A 216 27.96 11.63 -2.76
N ASP A 217 27.95 12.41 -3.84
CA ASP A 217 28.41 13.81 -3.83
C ASP A 217 27.30 14.84 -4.11
N LEU A 218 26.03 14.43 -4.09
CA LEU A 218 24.94 15.40 -4.15
C LEU A 218 24.81 16.09 -2.78
N PRO A 219 24.94 17.43 -2.69
CA PRO A 219 24.67 18.13 -1.45
C PRO A 219 23.19 17.98 -1.08
N LEU A 220 22.90 17.05 -0.17
CA LEU A 220 21.55 16.75 0.32
C LEU A 220 20.96 17.86 1.20
N GLU A 221 21.73 18.91 1.49
CA GLU A 221 21.37 20.02 2.37
C GLU A 221 20.15 20.83 1.88
N GLY A 222 19.73 20.68 0.61
CA GLY A 222 18.47 21.23 0.09
C GLY A 222 17.26 20.27 0.10
N LEU A 223 17.49 18.96 0.11
CA LEU A 223 16.42 17.95 0.05
C LEU A 223 15.71 17.78 1.40
N ALA A 224 16.43 17.97 2.52
CA ALA A 224 15.85 17.93 3.86
C ALA A 224 14.81 19.05 4.10
N ALA A 225 14.98 20.23 3.49
CA ALA A 225 14.01 21.32 3.55
C ALA A 225 12.75 21.03 2.73
N MET A 226 12.88 20.26 1.65
CA MET A 226 11.73 19.82 0.87
C MET A 226 10.99 18.66 1.54
N ALA A 227 11.61 17.91 2.46
CA ALA A 227 11.07 16.71 3.11
C ALA A 227 9.89 16.98 4.09
N ALA A 228 9.55 18.25 4.37
CA ALA A 228 8.31 18.56 5.04
C ALA A 228 7.13 18.09 4.16
N PRO A 229 6.14 17.37 4.72
CA PRO A 229 4.96 16.99 3.94
C PRO A 229 4.29 18.27 3.42
N SER A 230 3.97 18.30 2.13
CA SER A 230 2.88 19.17 1.69
C SER A 230 1.65 18.65 2.41
N VAL A 231 1.24 19.36 3.46
CA VAL A 231 -0.05 19.20 4.10
C VAL A 231 -1.08 19.41 2.98
N THR A 232 -1.49 18.34 2.31
CA THR A 232 -2.81 18.32 1.70
C THR A 232 -3.74 18.41 2.87
N SER A 233 -4.22 19.64 3.09
CA SER A 233 -5.22 20.07 4.05
C SER A 233 -6.13 18.91 4.45
N ARG A 234 -6.16 18.61 5.76
CA ARG A 234 -7.33 17.97 6.35
C ARG A 234 -8.56 18.73 5.84
N PRO A 235 -9.51 18.09 5.16
CA PRO A 235 -10.81 18.71 5.01
C PRO A 235 -11.45 18.74 6.41
N ASP A 236 -11.78 19.95 6.86
CA ASP A 236 -12.61 20.21 8.03
C ASP A 236 -13.97 19.49 7.95
#